data_AF-A0A3C0BD63-F1
#
_entry.id   AF-A0A3C0BD63-F1
#
_cell.length_a   1.000
_cell.length_b   1.000
_cell.length_c   1.000
_cell.angle_alpha   90.00
_cell.angle_beta   90.00
_cell.angle_gamma   90.00
#
_symmetry.space_group_name_H-M   'P 1'
#
loop_
_entity.id
_entity.type
_entity.pdbx_description
1 polymer ?
#
loop_
_entity_poly.entity_id
_entity_poly.type
_entity_poly.pdbx_seq_one_letter_code
_entity_poly.pdbx_strand_id
1 'polypeptide(L)'
;GAAQMDGAILVVAATDGPMPQTREHILLARQVGVPRLVVFMNKVDLVDDEELLDLVEMEIRDLLSFYGFDGDNTPIIRGSALGGLNKEPVWVEKVIELMDAVDTWIPLPPRDIDKPFL
;
A
#
# COMPACT_ATOMS: atom_id res chain seq x y z
N GLY A 1 -1.92 -9.83 -22.53
CA GLY A 1 -0.56 -9.37 -22.20
C GLY A 1 -0.51 -8.46 -20.98
N ALA A 2 -1.62 -7.84 -20.55
CA ALA A 2 -1.66 -7.16 -19.25
C ALA A 2 -1.82 -8.23 -18.16
N ALA A 3 -0.86 -8.29 -17.23
CA ALA A 3 -1.00 -9.08 -16.02
C ALA A 3 -2.20 -8.53 -15.23
N GLN A 4 -3.14 -9.39 -14.90
CA GLN A 4 -4.22 -9.03 -13.98
C GLN A 4 -3.59 -8.89 -12.59
N MET A 5 -3.72 -7.71 -11.99
CA MET A 5 -3.20 -7.44 -10.65
C MET A 5 -4.31 -7.70 -9.64
N ASP A 6 -4.12 -8.68 -8.77
CA ASP A 6 -5.09 -9.04 -7.73
C ASP A 6 -5.09 -8.02 -6.57
N GLY A 7 -4.00 -7.28 -6.41
CA GLY A 7 -3.82 -6.20 -5.46
C GLY A 7 -2.50 -5.48 -5.72
N ALA A 8 -2.27 -4.35 -5.06
CA ALA A 8 -0.98 -3.66 -5.12
C ALA A 8 -0.59 -3.03 -3.79
N ILE A 9 0.72 -2.91 -3.57
CA ILE A 9 1.30 -2.17 -2.46
C ILE A 9 1.67 -0.78 -2.97
N LEU A 10 1.06 0.26 -2.40
CA LEU A 10 1.39 1.66 -2.66
C LEU A 10 2.44 2.11 -1.65
N VAL A 11 3.65 2.45 -2.13
CA VAL A 11 4.73 2.93 -1.27
C VAL A 11 4.78 4.46 -1.31
N VAL A 12 4.66 5.09 -0.14
CA VAL A 12 4.73 6.56 0.02
C VAL A 12 5.82 6.87 1.03
N ALA A 13 6.72 7.80 0.73
CA ALA A 13 7.73 8.24 1.69
C ALA A 13 7.12 9.20 2.72
N ALA A 14 7.27 8.91 4.00
CA ALA A 14 6.82 9.77 5.11
C ALA A 14 7.46 11.17 5.06
N THR A 15 8.68 11.28 4.52
CA THR A 15 9.41 12.54 4.37
C THR A 15 8.82 13.49 3.34
N ASP A 16 8.16 12.94 2.32
CA ASP A 16 7.71 13.70 1.14
C ASP A 16 6.17 13.77 1.03
N GLY A 17 5.47 12.82 1.66
CA GLY A 17 4.02 12.68 1.54
C GLY A 17 3.55 12.28 0.12
N PRO A 18 2.26 12.44 -0.19
CA PRO A 18 1.70 12.10 -1.49
C PRO A 18 2.16 13.03 -2.62
N MET A 19 3.10 12.54 -3.44
CA MET A 19 3.58 13.24 -4.64
C MET A 19 2.64 13.11 -5.85
N PRO A 20 2.77 13.95 -6.91
CA PRO A 20 1.98 13.82 -8.14
C PRO A 20 2.00 12.41 -8.76
N GLN A 21 3.14 11.72 -8.68
CA GLN A 21 3.26 10.33 -9.16
C GLN A 21 2.38 9.36 -8.35
N THR A 22 2.22 9.59 -7.05
CA THR A 22 1.33 8.79 -6.18
C THR A 22 -0.11 8.86 -6.70
N ARG A 23 -0.56 10.06 -7.10
CA ARG A 23 -1.90 10.28 -7.66
C ARG A 23 -2.08 9.53 -8.97
N GLU A 24 -1.08 9.59 -9.84
CA GLU A 24 -1.07 8.89 -11.12
C GLU A 24 -1.11 7.36 -10.93
N HIS A 25 -0.33 6.81 -9.99
CA HIS A 25 -0.35 5.38 -9.69
C HIS A 25 -1.71 4.91 -9.14
N ILE A 26 -2.34 5.67 -8.24
CA ILE A 26 -3.67 5.32 -7.72
C ILE A 26 -4.71 5.38 -8.85
N LEU A 27 -4.65 6.41 -9.70
CA LEU A 27 -5.53 6.53 -10.87
C LEU A 27 -5.36 5.34 -11.83
N LEU A 28 -4.11 4.98 -12.15
CA LEU A 28 -3.82 3.84 -13.02
C LEU A 28 -4.28 2.53 -12.40
N ALA A 29 -4.03 2.30 -11.11
CA ALA A 29 -4.52 1.13 -10.38
C ALA A 29 -6.04 1.00 -10.47
N ARG A 30 -6.76 2.12 -10.35
CA ARG A 30 -8.21 2.14 -10.54
C ARG A 30 -8.62 1.80 -11.97
N GLN A 31 -7.94 2.36 -12.96
CA GLN A 31 -8.25 2.14 -14.38
C GLN A 31 -7.98 0.70 -14.85
N VAL A 32 -6.94 0.06 -14.34
CA VAL A 32 -6.62 -1.34 -14.66
C VAL A 32 -7.40 -2.35 -13.79
N GLY A 33 -8.24 -1.87 -12.89
CA GLY A 33 -9.17 -2.69 -12.11
C GLY A 33 -8.54 -3.37 -10.89
N VAL A 34 -7.51 -2.80 -10.28
CA VAL A 34 -6.96 -3.29 -9.02
C VAL A 34 -8.04 -3.20 -7.94
N PRO A 35 -8.44 -4.30 -7.27
CA PRO A 35 -9.59 -4.30 -6.37
C PRO A 35 -9.28 -3.68 -5.01
N ARG A 36 -8.07 -3.90 -4.48
CA ARG A 36 -7.63 -3.44 -3.16
C ARG A 36 -6.18 -2.99 -3.21
N LEU A 37 -5.86 -1.97 -2.42
CA LEU A 37 -4.51 -1.47 -2.19
C LEU A 37 -4.16 -1.64 -0.72
N VAL A 38 -2.89 -1.89 -0.45
CA VAL A 38 -2.27 -1.77 0.88
C VAL A 38 -1.21 -0.67 0.79
N VAL A 39 -1.11 0.20 1.79
CA VAL A 39 -0.11 1.28 1.77
C VAL A 39 1.04 0.94 2.71
N PHE A 40 2.25 1.18 2.23
CA PHE A 40 3.45 1.20 3.07
C PHE A 40 4.00 2.62 3.14
N MET A 41 3.86 3.26 4.30
CA MET A 41 4.44 4.55 4.60
C MET A 41 5.90 4.32 5.02
N ASN A 42 6.82 4.53 4.07
CA ASN A 42 8.23 4.21 4.18
C ASN A 42 9.04 5.39 4.73
N LYS A 43 10.28 5.12 5.16
CA LYS A 43 11.22 6.10 5.74
C LYS A 43 10.74 6.74 7.04
N VAL A 44 9.92 6.03 7.82
CA VAL A 44 9.43 6.52 9.12
C VAL A 44 10.57 6.72 10.11
N ASP A 45 11.68 5.98 9.95
CA ASP A 45 12.92 6.15 10.70
C ASP A 45 13.60 7.52 10.53
N LEU A 46 13.19 8.30 9.51
CA LEU A 46 13.73 9.63 9.23
C LEU A 46 12.81 10.76 9.71
N VAL A 47 11.68 10.43 10.34
CA VAL A 47 10.67 11.39 10.79
C VAL A 47 10.39 11.18 12.27
N ASP A 48 10.82 12.12 13.10
CA ASP A 48 10.68 12.05 14.55
C ASP A 48 9.34 12.61 15.07
N ASP A 49 8.58 13.31 14.22
CA ASP A 49 7.32 13.98 14.57
C ASP A 49 6.11 13.10 14.21
N GLU A 50 5.42 12.62 15.25
CA GLU A 50 4.24 11.78 15.11
C GLU A 50 3.05 12.53 14.46
N GLU A 51 2.91 13.84 14.72
CA GLU A 51 1.84 14.64 14.11
C GLU A 51 2.03 14.77 12.59
N LEU A 52 3.28 14.84 12.13
CA LEU A 52 3.59 14.85 10.70
C LEU A 52 3.25 13.51 10.04
N LEU A 53 3.53 12.38 10.71
CA LEU A 53 3.17 11.06 10.21
C LEU A 53 1.66 10.88 10.09
N ASP A 54 0.91 11.35 11.09
CA ASP A 54 -0.56 11.33 11.09
C ASP A 54 -1.13 12.21 9.97
N LEU A 55 -0.53 13.38 9.73
CA LEU A 55 -0.92 14.26 8.62
C LEU A 55 -0.71 13.58 7.26
N VAL A 56 0.46 12.97 7.04
CA VAL A 56 0.75 12.24 5.81
C VAL A 56 -0.22 11.07 5.62
N GLU A 57 -0.55 10.36 6.70
CA GLU A 57 -1.53 9.28 6.64
C GLU A 57 -2.90 9.79 6.20
N MET A 58 -3.38 10.89 6.80
CA MET A 58 -4.65 11.51 6.45
C MET A 58 -4.70 11.91 4.96
N GLU A 59 -3.63 12.54 4.45
CA GLU A 59 -3.55 12.92 3.03
C GLU A 59 -3.59 11.70 2.09
N ILE A 60 -2.95 10.59 2.47
CA ILE A 60 -3.02 9.33 1.72
C ILE A 60 -4.46 8.79 1.70
N ARG A 61 -5.14 8.79 2.85
CA ARG A 61 -6.53 8.30 2.96
C ARG A 61 -7.47 9.14 2.10
N ASP A 62 -7.35 10.46 2.15
CA ASP A 62 -8.13 11.37 1.31
C ASP A 62 -7.91 11.10 -0.17
N LEU A 63 -6.65 10.86 -0.57
CA LEU A 63 -6.31 10.58 -1.96
C LEU A 63 -6.87 9.24 -2.45
N LEU A 64 -6.83 8.20 -1.61
CA LEU A 64 -7.45 6.91 -1.90
C LEU A 64 -8.97 7.05 -2.08
N SER A 65 -9.63 7.73 -1.14
CA SER A 65 -11.07 8.01 -1.19
C SER A 65 -11.45 8.81 -2.44
N PHE A 66 -10.66 9.83 -2.81
CA PHE A 66 -10.88 10.64 -4.01
C PHE A 66 -10.91 9.81 -5.30
N TYR A 67 -10.05 8.79 -5.42
CA TYR A 67 -10.00 7.91 -6.59
C TYR A 67 -10.89 6.67 -6.47
N GLY A 68 -11.74 6.59 -5.45
CA GLY A 68 -12.74 5.53 -5.28
C GLY A 68 -12.20 4.23 -4.67
N PHE A 69 -11.08 4.31 -3.94
CA PHE A 69 -10.64 3.26 -3.02
C PHE A 69 -11.19 3.52 -1.61
N ASP A 70 -11.09 2.52 -0.75
CA ASP A 70 -11.58 2.55 0.63
C ASP A 70 -10.55 3.24 1.54
N GLY A 71 -10.46 4.57 1.48
CA GLY A 71 -9.44 5.33 2.23
C GLY A 71 -9.54 5.18 3.75
N ASP A 72 -10.76 5.01 4.28
CA ASP A 72 -11.00 4.88 5.72
C ASP A 72 -10.46 3.56 6.29
N ASN A 73 -10.64 2.46 5.56
CA ASN A 73 -10.28 1.12 6.06
C ASN A 73 -9.02 0.53 5.43
N THR A 74 -8.45 1.16 4.39
CA THR A 74 -7.22 0.67 3.77
C THR A 74 -6.10 0.57 4.82
N PRO A 75 -5.41 -0.59 4.93
CA PRO A 75 -4.27 -0.73 5.82
C PRO A 75 -3.12 0.17 5.38
N ILE A 76 -2.61 0.96 6.33
CA ILE A 76 -1.43 1.82 6.15
C ILE A 76 -0.40 1.41 7.18
N ILE A 77 0.68 0.78 6.73
CA ILE A 77 1.75 0.29 7.61
C ILE A 77 2.90 1.29 7.61
N ARG A 78 3.22 1.81 8.79
CA ARG A 78 4.35 2.72 9.02
C ARG A 78 5.62 1.91 9.25
N GLY A 79 6.65 2.14 8.44
CA GLY A 79 7.89 1.38 8.56
C GLY A 79 9.11 1.96 7.84
N SER A 80 10.20 1.22 7.93
CA SER A 80 11.45 1.49 7.22
C SER A 80 11.87 0.28 6.40
N ALA A 81 11.82 0.39 5.07
CA ALA A 81 12.32 -0.66 4.19
C ALA A 81 13.85 -0.83 4.33
N LEU A 82 14.58 0.27 4.58
CA LEU A 82 16.03 0.22 4.78
C LEU A 82 16.38 -0.48 6.10
N GLY A 83 15.70 -0.11 7.19
CA GLY A 83 15.85 -0.78 8.48
C GLY A 83 15.49 -2.26 8.41
N GLY A 84 14.41 -2.61 7.69
CA GLY A 84 14.01 -4.00 7.45
C GLY A 84 15.08 -4.78 6.66
N LEU A 85 15.66 -4.17 5.63
CA LEU A 85 16.77 -4.76 4.86
C LEU A 85 18.03 -4.96 5.71
N ASN A 86 18.30 -4.05 6.64
CA ASN A 86 19.39 -4.14 7.61
C ASN A 86 19.10 -5.14 8.76
N LYS A 87 17.94 -5.81 8.75
CA LYS A 87 17.50 -6.79 9.75
C LYS A 87 17.37 -6.22 11.15
N GLU A 88 17.03 -4.95 11.26
CA GLU A 88 16.67 -4.34 12.53
C GLU A 88 15.31 -4.89 12.99
N PRO A 89 15.20 -5.49 14.19
CA PRO A 89 14.02 -6.25 14.59
C PRO A 89 12.69 -5.48 14.44
N VAL A 90 12.67 -4.23 14.89
CA VAL A 90 11.49 -3.34 14.82
C VAL A 90 10.99 -3.17 13.39
N TRP A 91 11.89 -3.02 12.43
CA TRP A 91 11.51 -2.78 11.03
C TRP A 91 11.21 -4.06 10.26
N VAL A 92 11.83 -5.18 10.64
CA VAL A 92 11.47 -6.51 10.12
C VAL A 92 10.03 -6.85 10.50
N GLU A 93 9.62 -6.56 11.75
CA GLU A 93 8.24 -6.75 12.20
C GLU A 93 7.25 -5.93 11.36
N LYS A 94 7.59 -4.70 10.98
CA LYS A 94 6.75 -3.88 10.08
C LYS A 94 6.61 -4.44 8.67
N VAL A 95 7.62 -5.11 8.15
CA VAL A 95 7.51 -5.82 6.85
C VAL A 95 6.60 -7.04 6.97
N ILE A 96 6.68 -7.77 8.10
CA ILE A 96 5.76 -8.90 8.36
C ILE A 96 4.32 -8.39 8.48
N GLU A 97 4.09 -7.32 9.25
CA GLU A 97 2.79 -6.67 9.39
C GLU A 97 2.21 -6.22 8.03
N LEU A 98 3.06 -5.69 7.14
CA LEU A 98 2.66 -5.36 5.76
C LEU A 98 2.20 -6.59 4.98
N MET A 99 2.91 -7.71 5.09
CA MET A 99 2.53 -8.94 4.40
C MET A 99 1.26 -9.56 4.98
N ASP A 100 1.08 -9.52 6.31
CA ASP A 100 -0.16 -9.96 6.96
C ASP A 100 -1.36 -9.10 6.51
N ALA A 101 -1.17 -7.79 6.36
CA ALA A 101 -2.18 -6.90 5.80
C ALA A 101 -2.51 -7.24 4.34
N VAL A 102 -1.51 -7.58 3.52
CA VAL A 102 -1.73 -8.05 2.14
C VAL A 102 -2.58 -9.32 2.14
N ASP A 103 -2.22 -10.32 2.94
CA ASP A 103 -2.92 -11.61 3.00
C ASP A 103 -4.37 -11.49 3.48
N THR A 104 -4.64 -10.54 4.38
CA THR A 104 -5.97 -10.35 4.97
C THR A 104 -6.87 -9.39 4.19
N TRP A 105 -6.28 -8.37 3.55
CA TRP A 105 -7.02 -7.30 2.88
C TRP A 105 -7.25 -7.56 1.39
N ILE A 106 -6.28 -8.20 0.71
CA ILE A 106 -6.38 -8.47 -0.73
C ILE A 106 -7.13 -9.80 -0.92
N PRO A 107 -8.30 -9.79 -1.56
CA PRO A 107 -9.08 -11.01 -1.76
C PRO A 107 -8.34 -11.97 -2.68
N LEU A 108 -8.34 -13.25 -2.33
CA LEU A 108 -7.83 -14.29 -3.21
C LEU A 108 -8.68 -14.33 -4.50
N PRO A 109 -8.04 -14.26 -5.69
CA PRO A 109 -8.77 -14.33 -6.94
C PRO A 109 -9.46 -15.69 -7.09
N PRO A 110 -10.67 -15.72 -7.67
CA PRO A 110 -11.35 -16.98 -7.94
C PRO A 110 -10.51 -17.79 -8.93
N ARG A 111 -10.29 -19.07 -8.59
CA ARG A 111 -9.58 -19.99 -9.48
C ARG A 111 -10.52 -20.45 -10.58
N ASP A 112 -10.14 -20.20 -11.83
CA ASP A 112 -10.89 -20.63 -13.02
C ASP A 112 -10.66 -22.11 -13.34
N ILE A 113 -10.97 -23.01 -12.41
CA ILE A 113 -10.77 -24.46 -12.57
C ILE A 113 -11.72 -25.12 -13.59
N ASP A 114 -12.86 -24.47 -13.85
CA ASP A 114 -13.90 -24.98 -14.77
C ASP A 114 -13.78 -24.41 -16.19
N LYS A 115 -12.81 -23.50 -16.43
CA LYS A 115 -12.59 -22.95 -17.77
C LYS A 115 -11.76 -23.94 -18.59
N PRO A 116 -12.06 -24.12 -19.89
CA PRO A 116 -11.21 -24.91 -20.78
C PRO A 116 -9.78 -24.36 -20.71
N PHE A 117 -8.80 -25.26 -20.64
CA PHE A 117 -7.41 -24.87 -20.82
C PHE A 117 -7.26 -24.27 -22.23
N LEU A 118 -6.73 -23.05 -22.32
CA LEU A 118 -6.43 -22.39 -23.59
C LEU A 118 -5.46 -23.21 -24.45
#